data_AF-A0A7S2UKU6-F1
#
_entry.id   AF-A0A7S2UKU6-F1
#
_cell.length_a   1.000
_cell.length_b   1.000
_cell.length_c   1.000
_cell.angle_alpha   90.00
_cell.angle_beta   90.00
_cell.angle_gamma   90.00
#
_symmetry.space_group_name_H-M   'P 1'
#
loop_
_entity.id
_entity.type
_entity.pdbx_description
1 polymer ?
#
loop_
_entity_poly.entity_id
_entity_poly.type
_entity_poly.pdbx_seq_one_letter_code
_entity_poly.pdbx_strand_id
1 'polypeptide(L)'
;MYDVKMTQTHGLGAIVSQHSEAAQQHVEDTTAGKKPNPTHEVLNRKAPPELEKYPEKEDDEEDEDAEVEVEVEEVTDDDEDSGDKDEAEELEDKDEAAESEGEEEVLKEEDQEEQENALNVMKRKVELKLPEVTRERPSHLDRGVSGLPMSETPALIGAKRGYIKECDVNVNSLAYWNDPQGDFDANFDRGAPFHATGSKRYLTFEPDSGGWNNVRMSLENIFVFCAATGRTLVLPPPYQMYLLAKGEKRDHGFGDFFPIDKLEFQKHCPIMTMEEFI
;
A
#
# COMPACT_ATOMS: atom_id res chain seq x y z
N MET A 1 13.05 36.58 -27.09
CA MET A 1 11.80 36.97 -27.78
C MET A 1 11.52 35.88 -28.82
N TYR A 2 10.78 34.83 -28.45
CA TYR A 2 10.59 33.65 -29.31
C TYR A 2 9.28 33.76 -30.07
N ASP A 3 9.39 33.66 -31.39
CA ASP A 3 8.32 33.80 -32.37
C ASP A 3 7.72 32.41 -32.63
N VAL A 4 6.57 32.11 -32.03
CA VAL A 4 5.87 30.83 -32.16
C VAL A 4 4.81 30.96 -33.26
N LYS A 5 5.08 30.37 -34.42
CA LYS A 5 4.10 30.25 -35.51
C LYS A 5 3.12 29.10 -35.21
N MET A 6 1.88 29.46 -34.85
CA MET A 6 0.75 28.53 -34.85
C MET A 6 0.32 28.22 -36.29
N THR A 7 0.37 26.96 -36.68
CA THR A 7 -0.29 26.46 -37.90
C THR A 7 -1.68 25.93 -37.56
N GLN A 8 -2.68 26.54 -38.20
CA GLN A 8 -4.09 26.18 -38.17
C GLN A 8 -4.33 24.93 -39.03
N THR A 9 -4.87 23.85 -38.46
CA THR A 9 -5.39 22.71 -39.22
C THR A 9 -6.91 22.76 -39.25
N HIS A 10 -7.47 23.08 -40.42
CA HIS A 10 -8.86 22.83 -40.76
C HIS A 10 -9.00 21.42 -41.35
N GLY A 11 -10.02 20.68 -40.89
CA GLY A 11 -10.32 19.34 -41.38
C GLY A 11 -11.67 18.84 -40.89
N LEU A 12 -12.74 19.49 -41.35
CA LEU A 12 -14.11 18.99 -41.27
C LEU A 12 -14.24 17.74 -42.15
N GLY A 13 -14.59 16.61 -41.54
CA GLY A 13 -14.95 15.37 -42.22
C GLY A 13 -16.22 14.79 -41.60
N ALA A 14 -17.37 15.23 -42.11
CA ALA A 14 -18.67 14.63 -41.82
C ALA A 14 -18.75 13.25 -42.49
N ILE A 15 -19.06 12.20 -41.72
CA ILE A 15 -19.48 10.91 -42.27
C ILE A 15 -20.97 10.76 -41.98
N VAL A 16 -21.71 10.71 -43.09
CA VAL A 16 -23.15 10.54 -43.20
C VAL A 16 -23.51 9.06 -43.04
N SER A 17 -24.54 8.84 -42.22
CA SER A 17 -25.59 7.81 -42.23
C SER A 17 -25.66 6.84 -43.42
N GLN A 18 -25.86 5.54 -43.13
CA GLN A 18 -26.99 4.70 -43.57
C GLN A 18 -26.61 3.21 -43.60
N HIS A 19 -27.41 2.37 -42.94
CA HIS A 19 -27.93 1.05 -43.42
C HIS A 19 -28.59 0.30 -42.23
N SER A 20 -29.93 0.33 -42.16
CA SER A 20 -30.87 -0.79 -42.40
C SER A 20 -30.96 -1.77 -41.22
N GLU A 21 -31.95 -1.68 -40.33
CA GLU A 21 -33.30 -2.26 -40.49
C GLU A 21 -33.29 -3.66 -41.14
N ALA A 22 -33.35 -4.70 -40.30
CA ALA A 22 -33.82 -6.01 -40.70
C ALA A 22 -34.49 -6.73 -39.51
N ALA A 23 -35.76 -7.06 -39.73
CA ALA A 23 -36.51 -8.20 -39.18
C ALA A 23 -37.00 -8.14 -37.72
N GLN A 24 -38.11 -7.42 -37.53
CA GLN A 24 -39.25 -7.93 -36.74
C GLN A 24 -40.11 -8.81 -37.65
N GLN A 25 -40.34 -10.08 -37.30
CA GLN A 25 -41.57 -10.84 -37.58
C GLN A 25 -41.47 -12.27 -37.02
N HIS A 26 -42.20 -12.55 -35.94
CA HIS A 26 -42.86 -13.83 -35.59
C HIS A 26 -43.66 -13.53 -34.31
N VAL A 27 -44.90 -13.05 -34.44
CA VAL A 27 -46.17 -13.82 -34.48
C VAL A 27 -46.38 -14.61 -33.19
N GLU A 28 -47.28 -14.06 -32.39
CA GLU A 28 -47.98 -14.63 -31.25
C GLU A 28 -48.67 -15.95 -31.63
N ASP A 29 -48.65 -16.96 -30.75
CA ASP A 29 -49.93 -17.57 -30.32
C ASP A 29 -49.81 -18.45 -29.05
N THR A 30 -50.75 -18.18 -28.14
CA THR A 30 -51.46 -19.13 -27.26
C THR A 30 -50.80 -19.85 -26.06
N THR A 31 -51.37 -19.52 -24.91
CA THR A 31 -51.97 -20.42 -23.88
C THR A 31 -51.17 -20.89 -22.67
N ALA A 32 -51.60 -20.33 -21.52
CA ALA A 32 -52.04 -21.04 -20.31
C ALA A 32 -51.10 -22.08 -19.65
N GLY A 33 -50.50 -21.64 -18.54
CA GLY A 33 -50.71 -22.30 -17.25
C GLY A 33 -49.88 -23.54 -16.93
N LYS A 34 -48.72 -23.35 -16.29
CA LYS A 34 -48.28 -24.17 -15.15
C LYS A 34 -47.05 -23.53 -14.49
N LYS A 35 -47.15 -23.22 -13.19
CA LYS A 35 -45.96 -22.89 -12.38
C LYS A 35 -45.16 -24.18 -12.17
N PRO A 36 -43.87 -24.28 -12.54
CA PRO A 36 -43.03 -25.38 -12.09
C PRO A 36 -42.53 -25.10 -10.67
N ASN A 37 -42.63 -26.14 -9.85
CA ASN A 37 -42.07 -26.26 -8.50
C ASN A 37 -40.53 -26.17 -8.58
N PRO A 38 -39.83 -25.46 -7.69
CA PRO A 38 -38.38 -25.55 -7.60
C PRO A 38 -38.02 -26.82 -6.81
N THR A 39 -37.81 -27.93 -7.52
CA THR A 39 -37.07 -29.06 -6.98
C THR A 39 -35.59 -28.68 -6.89
N HIS A 40 -35.09 -28.61 -5.66
CA HIS A 40 -33.66 -28.50 -5.34
C HIS A 40 -32.88 -29.62 -6.04
N GLU A 41 -32.14 -29.26 -7.08
CA GLU A 41 -31.14 -30.12 -7.68
C GLU A 41 -29.91 -30.09 -6.77
N VAL A 42 -29.81 -31.11 -5.91
CA VAL A 42 -28.66 -31.34 -5.04
C VAL A 42 -27.50 -31.75 -5.94
N LEU A 43 -26.66 -30.78 -6.31
CA LEU A 43 -25.36 -31.03 -6.93
C LEU A 43 -24.50 -31.81 -5.93
N ASN A 44 -24.39 -33.11 -6.17
CA ASN A 44 -23.49 -34.03 -5.49
C ASN A 44 -22.05 -33.66 -5.85
N ARG A 45 -21.49 -32.67 -5.15
CA ARG A 45 -20.06 -32.33 -5.25
C ARG A 45 -19.28 -33.42 -4.52
N LYS A 46 -18.57 -34.21 -5.34
CA LYS A 46 -17.60 -35.22 -4.92
C LYS A 46 -16.56 -34.55 -4.00
N ALA A 47 -16.37 -35.09 -2.80
CA ALA A 47 -15.40 -34.59 -1.83
C ALA A 47 -13.98 -34.54 -2.45
N PRO A 48 -13.20 -33.49 -2.19
CA PRO A 48 -11.79 -33.48 -2.57
C PRO A 48 -11.01 -34.56 -1.80
N PRO A 49 -9.96 -35.14 -2.40
CA PRO A 49 -9.13 -36.14 -1.74
C PRO A 49 -8.40 -35.54 -0.53
N GLU A 50 -8.29 -36.34 0.53
CA GLU A 50 -7.55 -36.03 1.75
C GLU A 50 -6.11 -35.60 1.41
N LEU A 51 -5.72 -34.41 1.88
CA LEU A 51 -4.34 -33.94 1.84
C LEU A 51 -3.48 -34.84 2.73
N GLU A 52 -2.53 -35.54 2.11
CA GLU A 52 -1.46 -36.25 2.79
C GLU A 52 -0.68 -35.28 3.68
N LYS A 53 -0.53 -35.67 4.95
CA LYS A 53 0.27 -34.95 5.96
C LYS A 53 1.74 -34.96 5.54
N TYR A 54 2.32 -33.79 5.35
CA TYR A 54 3.77 -33.66 5.26
C TYR A 54 4.39 -33.83 6.65
N PRO A 55 5.53 -34.55 6.77
CA PRO A 55 6.24 -34.66 8.02
C PRO A 55 6.85 -33.31 8.42
N GLU A 56 6.63 -32.93 9.67
CA GLU A 56 7.29 -31.80 10.33
C GLU A 56 8.81 -32.01 10.27
N LYS A 57 9.54 -31.04 9.71
CA LYS A 57 11.00 -31.03 9.78
C LYS A 57 11.39 -30.39 11.11
N GLU A 58 12.23 -31.09 11.85
CA GLU A 58 12.91 -30.59 13.04
C GLU A 58 13.93 -29.55 12.56
N ASP A 59 13.84 -28.33 13.13
CA ASP A 59 14.78 -27.25 12.87
C ASP A 59 16.06 -27.52 13.67
N ASP A 60 17.13 -27.88 12.97
CA ASP A 60 18.49 -27.92 13.53
C ASP A 60 19.03 -26.48 13.62
N GLU A 61 19.18 -25.99 14.85
CA GLU A 61 19.92 -24.78 15.19
C GLU A 61 21.43 -25.07 15.03
N GLU A 62 22.06 -24.51 14.00
CA GLU A 62 23.52 -24.39 13.92
C GLU A 62 23.93 -22.91 13.91
N ASP A 63 24.53 -22.52 15.02
CA ASP A 63 25.30 -21.30 15.23
C ASP A 63 26.55 -21.30 14.32
N GLU A 64 26.75 -20.28 13.50
CA GLU A 64 28.08 -19.93 13.00
C GLU A 64 28.29 -18.41 13.03
N ASP A 65 29.03 -17.97 14.05
CA ASP A 65 29.64 -16.65 14.17
C ASP A 65 30.73 -16.49 13.09
N ALA A 66 30.42 -15.82 11.99
CA ALA A 66 31.40 -15.40 11.00
C ALA A 66 31.78 -13.93 11.22
N GLU A 67 32.94 -13.71 11.83
CA GLU A 67 33.59 -12.40 11.88
C GLU A 67 34.00 -11.96 10.46
N VAL A 68 33.41 -10.86 9.98
CA VAL A 68 33.76 -10.23 8.70
C VAL A 68 34.72 -9.07 8.98
N GLU A 69 35.99 -9.24 8.60
CA GLU A 69 36.97 -8.16 8.55
C GLU A 69 36.63 -7.23 7.36
N VAL A 70 36.35 -5.96 7.65
CA VAL A 70 36.09 -4.92 6.65
C VAL A 70 37.39 -4.16 6.38
N GLU A 71 37.98 -4.39 5.21
CA GLU A 71 39.06 -3.55 4.67
C GLU A 71 38.44 -2.24 4.13
N VAL A 72 38.90 -1.11 4.67
CA VAL A 72 38.50 0.24 4.26
C VAL A 72 39.49 0.71 3.19
N GLU A 73 39.06 0.74 1.92
CA GLU A 73 39.80 1.43 0.86
C GLU A 73 39.51 2.94 0.90
N GLU A 74 40.57 3.73 1.09
CA GLU A 74 40.55 5.19 0.99
C GLU A 74 40.39 5.61 -0.48
N VAL A 75 39.29 6.29 -0.79
CA VAL A 75 39.07 6.96 -2.07
C VAL A 75 39.54 8.41 -1.97
N THR A 76 40.53 8.76 -2.79
CA THR A 76 41.04 10.12 -2.95
C THR A 76 40.12 10.93 -3.86
N ASP A 77 39.60 12.04 -3.34
CA ASP A 77 38.91 13.08 -4.10
C ASP A 77 39.94 13.99 -4.78
N ASP A 78 39.97 13.99 -6.11
CA ASP A 78 40.71 14.96 -6.92
C ASP A 78 39.79 15.59 -7.99
N ASP A 79 40.03 16.90 -8.16
CA ASP A 79 39.72 17.75 -9.32
C ASP A 79 38.29 18.31 -9.47
N GLU A 80 38.09 19.58 -9.10
CA GLU A 80 38.29 20.78 -9.94
C GLU A 80 37.17 20.95 -10.98
N ASP A 81 36.21 21.86 -10.71
CA ASP A 81 35.76 22.74 -11.80
C ASP A 81 35.33 24.12 -11.28
N SER A 82 35.92 25.10 -11.93
CA SER A 82 35.88 26.53 -11.70
C SER A 82 34.71 27.18 -12.45
N GLY A 83 34.02 28.14 -11.83
CA GLY A 83 33.01 28.92 -12.54
C GLY A 83 32.51 30.15 -11.79
N ASP A 84 33.28 31.23 -11.93
CA ASP A 84 32.88 32.65 -12.07
C ASP A 84 31.54 33.11 -11.44
N LYS A 85 31.60 33.98 -10.43
CA LYS A 85 31.49 35.46 -10.49
C LYS A 85 30.04 35.96 -10.44
N ASP A 86 29.74 36.81 -9.45
CA ASP A 86 29.34 38.20 -9.64
C ASP A 86 28.94 38.79 -8.26
N GLU A 87 29.70 39.79 -7.82
CA GLU A 87 29.21 41.17 -7.58
C GLU A 87 28.26 41.27 -6.38
N ALA A 88 28.81 41.57 -5.19
CA ALA A 88 28.95 42.93 -4.66
C ALA A 88 27.61 43.60 -4.34
N GLU A 89 27.18 43.50 -3.06
CA GLU A 89 26.55 44.64 -2.40
C GLU A 89 27.10 44.77 -0.97
N GLU A 90 27.75 45.91 -0.79
CA GLU A 90 28.34 46.48 0.40
C GLU A 90 27.23 47.25 1.13
N LEU A 91 26.86 46.84 2.34
CA LEU A 91 26.00 47.66 3.21
C LEU A 91 26.51 47.62 4.66
N GLU A 92 27.36 48.62 4.91
CA GLU A 92 27.46 49.46 6.10
C GLU A 92 27.14 48.86 7.48
N ASP A 93 28.21 48.57 8.22
CA ASP A 93 28.25 48.61 9.69
C ASP A 93 27.93 50.02 10.18
N LYS A 94 26.93 50.18 11.06
CA LYS A 94 26.95 51.21 12.12
C LYS A 94 26.22 50.74 13.38
N ASP A 95 27.03 50.66 14.43
CA ASP A 95 26.78 51.19 15.77
C ASP A 95 25.43 50.85 16.43
N GLU A 96 25.45 49.93 17.40
CA GLU A 96 24.74 50.10 18.67
C GLU A 96 25.21 49.05 19.69
N ALA A 97 26.33 49.36 20.34
CA ALA A 97 26.79 48.68 21.54
C ALA A 97 26.61 49.63 22.73
N ALA A 98 25.48 49.52 23.43
CA ALA A 98 25.32 49.85 24.86
C ALA A 98 23.84 49.74 25.23
N GLU A 99 23.46 48.67 25.93
CA GLU A 99 22.41 48.57 26.97
C GLU A 99 21.93 47.11 27.07
N SER A 100 22.56 46.28 27.91
CA SER A 100 22.04 44.92 28.18
C SER A 100 22.42 44.35 29.56
N GLU A 101 22.48 45.18 30.60
CA GLU A 101 22.67 44.69 31.98
C GLU A 101 21.34 44.62 32.79
N GLY A 102 20.18 44.77 32.13
CA GLY A 102 18.87 44.74 32.78
C GLY A 102 17.93 43.58 32.38
N GLU A 103 18.26 42.81 31.33
CA GLU A 103 17.34 41.78 30.79
C GLU A 103 17.59 40.36 31.34
N GLU A 104 18.67 40.15 32.09
CA GLU A 104 19.03 38.81 32.60
C GLU A 104 18.21 38.37 33.84
N GLU A 105 17.49 39.29 34.49
CA GLU A 105 16.56 38.95 35.58
C GLU A 105 15.15 38.60 35.09
N VAL A 106 14.71 39.13 33.94
CA VAL A 106 13.37 38.85 33.38
C VAL A 106 13.32 37.46 32.71
N LEU A 107 14.42 37.04 32.07
CA LEU A 107 14.53 35.70 31.45
C LEU A 107 14.50 34.54 32.47
N LYS A 108 14.81 34.80 33.75
CA LYS A 108 14.80 33.75 34.79
C LYS A 108 13.42 33.49 35.38
N GLU A 109 12.47 34.43 35.24
CA GLU A 109 11.09 34.26 35.70
C GLU A 109 10.22 33.51 34.67
N GLU A 110 10.42 33.74 33.37
CA GLU A 110 9.67 33.04 32.32
C GLU A 110 9.98 31.53 32.28
N ASP A 111 11.24 31.15 32.50
CA ASP A 111 11.66 29.73 32.56
C ASP A 111 11.04 28.96 33.75
N GLN A 112 10.73 29.64 34.86
CA GLN A 112 10.13 28.99 36.03
C GLN A 112 8.63 28.72 35.83
N GLU A 113 7.91 29.63 35.17
CA GLU A 113 6.48 29.45 34.88
C GLU A 113 6.26 28.32 33.86
N GLU A 114 7.14 28.18 32.87
CA GLU A 114 7.07 27.09 31.89
C GLU A 114 7.36 25.73 32.54
N GLN A 115 8.33 25.67 33.47
CA GLN A 115 8.61 24.45 34.23
C GLN A 115 7.47 24.05 35.17
N GLU A 116 6.83 24.99 35.87
CA GLU A 116 5.66 24.69 36.71
C GLU A 116 4.44 24.25 35.87
N ASN A 117 4.22 24.84 34.69
CA ASN A 117 3.17 24.41 33.78
C ASN A 117 3.43 23.00 33.24
N ALA A 118 4.66 22.69 32.84
CA ALA A 118 5.03 21.35 32.41
C ALA A 118 4.83 20.30 33.51
N LEU A 119 5.18 20.65 34.75
CA LEU A 119 5.00 19.77 35.92
C LEU A 119 3.51 19.57 36.26
N ASN A 120 2.69 20.61 36.13
CA ASN A 120 1.24 20.54 36.33
C ASN A 120 0.54 19.73 35.23
N VAL A 121 1.00 19.82 33.98
CA VAL A 121 0.53 18.98 32.87
C VAL A 121 0.89 17.51 33.13
N MET A 122 2.11 17.21 33.60
CA MET A 122 2.49 15.85 33.97
C MET A 122 1.68 15.33 35.15
N LYS A 123 1.47 16.12 36.21
CA LYS A 123 0.64 15.72 37.37
C LYS A 123 -0.80 15.42 36.98
N ARG A 124 -1.42 16.22 36.10
CA ARG A 124 -2.75 15.93 35.56
C ARG A 124 -2.80 14.66 34.71
N LYS A 125 -1.70 14.32 34.03
CA LYS A 125 -1.59 13.08 33.24
C LYS A 125 -1.52 11.82 34.12
N VAL A 126 -1.07 11.93 35.37
CA VAL A 126 -0.97 10.81 36.32
C VAL A 126 -2.32 10.49 37.00
N GLU A 127 -3.26 11.44 37.07
CA GLU A 127 -4.55 11.23 37.75
C GLU A 127 -5.71 10.80 36.83
N LEU A 128 -5.48 10.69 35.53
CA LEU A 128 -6.39 10.00 34.62
C LEU A 128 -6.31 8.49 34.86
N LYS A 129 -6.92 8.06 35.97
CA LYS A 129 -7.39 6.69 36.14
C LYS A 129 -8.45 6.47 35.07
N LEU A 130 -7.99 6.12 33.86
CA LEU A 130 -8.85 5.61 32.81
C LEU A 130 -9.63 4.46 33.45
N PRO A 131 -10.97 4.57 33.55
CA PRO A 131 -11.74 3.46 34.08
C PRO A 131 -11.40 2.26 33.23
N GLU A 132 -11.07 1.15 33.90
CA GLU A 132 -10.78 -0.14 33.29
C GLU A 132 -12.11 -0.66 32.72
N VAL A 133 -12.56 -0.06 31.61
CA VAL A 133 -13.77 -0.43 30.91
C VAL A 133 -13.39 -1.60 30.02
N THR A 134 -13.20 -2.77 30.64
CA THR A 134 -13.28 -4.06 29.97
C THR A 134 -14.75 -4.35 29.65
N ARG A 135 -15.39 -3.46 28.88
CA ARG A 135 -16.61 -3.85 28.18
C ARG A 135 -16.16 -4.82 27.10
N GLU A 136 -16.25 -6.11 27.41
CA GLU A 136 -16.13 -7.16 26.42
C GLU A 136 -17.04 -6.78 25.26
N ARG A 137 -16.40 -6.46 24.12
CA ARG A 137 -17.13 -6.01 22.94
C ARG A 137 -17.99 -7.20 22.50
N PRO A 138 -19.30 -7.01 22.26
CA PRO A 138 -20.18 -8.10 21.87
C PRO A 138 -19.57 -8.93 20.73
N SER A 139 -19.61 -10.25 20.83
CA SER A 139 -19.03 -11.18 19.84
C SER A 139 -19.60 -11.04 18.42
N HIS A 140 -20.72 -10.34 18.25
CA HIS A 140 -21.32 -10.04 16.95
C HIS A 140 -20.86 -8.69 16.35
N LEU A 141 -20.03 -7.94 17.08
CA LEU A 141 -19.36 -6.72 16.60
C LEU A 141 -17.91 -7.00 16.22
N ASP A 142 -17.55 -8.26 16.04
CA ASP A 142 -16.32 -8.63 15.36
C ASP A 142 -16.30 -7.96 13.98
N ARG A 143 -15.20 -7.26 13.75
CA ARG A 143 -15.05 -6.23 12.71
C ARG A 143 -15.31 -6.84 11.33
N GLY A 144 -16.12 -6.13 10.54
CA GLY A 144 -16.52 -6.55 9.19
C GLY A 144 -18.04 -6.44 9.00
N VAL A 145 -18.80 -6.73 10.04
CA VAL A 145 -20.22 -6.41 10.09
C VAL A 145 -20.29 -4.89 10.23
N SER A 146 -20.44 -4.15 9.14
CA SER A 146 -20.70 -2.69 9.11
C SER A 146 -22.07 -2.34 9.74
N GLY A 147 -22.51 -3.13 10.72
CA GLY A 147 -23.91 -3.37 11.05
C GLY A 147 -24.64 -4.21 10.00
N LEU A 148 -24.02 -4.51 8.84
CA LEU A 148 -24.65 -5.25 7.75
C LEU A 148 -24.69 -6.75 8.04
N PRO A 149 -25.79 -7.45 7.68
CA PRO A 149 -25.91 -8.88 7.91
C PRO A 149 -24.84 -9.67 7.14
N MET A 150 -24.50 -10.87 7.62
CA MET A 150 -23.53 -11.77 6.97
C MET A 150 -23.88 -12.09 5.51
N SER A 151 -25.16 -12.05 5.14
CA SER A 151 -25.63 -12.24 3.76
C SER A 151 -25.19 -11.13 2.80
N GLU A 152 -24.86 -9.94 3.32
CA GLU A 152 -24.40 -8.79 2.54
C GLU A 152 -22.88 -8.58 2.65
N THR A 153 -22.20 -9.39 3.46
CA THR A 153 -20.76 -9.29 3.73
C THR A 153 -20.03 -10.60 3.45
N PRO A 154 -20.08 -11.11 2.20
CA PRO A 154 -19.49 -12.41 1.84
C PRO A 154 -17.97 -12.47 2.07
N ALA A 155 -17.28 -11.32 2.05
CA ALA A 155 -15.85 -11.20 2.36
C ALA A 155 -15.47 -11.62 3.79
N LEU A 156 -16.45 -11.74 4.70
CA LEU A 156 -16.20 -12.12 6.10
C LEU A 156 -16.42 -13.59 6.37
N ILE A 157 -16.95 -14.35 5.41
CA ILE A 157 -17.16 -15.79 5.58
C ILE A 157 -15.76 -16.43 5.75
N GLY A 158 -15.54 -17.14 6.86
CA GLY A 158 -14.24 -17.74 7.19
C GLY A 158 -13.21 -16.79 7.80
N ALA A 159 -13.44 -15.47 7.74
CA ALA A 159 -12.52 -14.48 8.28
C ALA A 159 -12.50 -14.53 9.82
N LYS A 160 -11.35 -14.26 10.42
CA LYS A 160 -11.23 -14.00 11.85
C LYS A 160 -10.52 -12.68 12.08
N ARG A 161 -10.82 -12.01 13.18
CA ARG A 161 -10.12 -10.80 13.55
C ARG A 161 -8.63 -11.09 13.75
N GLY A 162 -7.77 -10.27 13.14
CA GLY A 162 -6.34 -10.36 13.36
C GLY A 162 -5.95 -10.11 14.82
N TYR A 163 -4.81 -10.65 15.20
CA TYR A 163 -4.26 -10.55 16.55
C TYR A 163 -2.79 -10.12 16.48
N ILE A 164 -2.37 -9.30 17.44
CA ILE A 164 -0.99 -8.82 17.55
C ILE A 164 -0.30 -9.78 18.52
N LYS A 165 0.54 -10.67 17.99
CA LYS A 165 1.13 -11.80 18.74
C LYS A 165 2.13 -11.37 19.81
N GLU A 166 2.83 -10.27 19.58
CA GLU A 166 4.05 -9.92 20.31
C GLU A 166 3.90 -8.58 21.03
N CYS A 167 2.92 -8.49 21.93
CA CYS A 167 2.77 -7.36 22.82
C CYS A 167 2.50 -7.84 24.25
N ASP A 168 3.20 -7.23 25.20
CA ASP A 168 2.99 -7.40 26.64
C ASP A 168 1.61 -6.87 27.09
N VAL A 169 1.08 -5.89 26.36
CA VAL A 169 -0.25 -5.33 26.54
C VAL A 169 -1.23 -5.93 25.52
N ASN A 170 -2.45 -6.26 25.95
CA ASN A 170 -3.51 -6.69 25.03
C ASN A 170 -3.97 -5.53 24.13
N VAL A 171 -3.32 -5.42 22.97
CA VAL A 171 -3.62 -4.44 21.92
C VAL A 171 -4.37 -5.05 20.74
N ASN A 172 -4.98 -6.23 20.90
CA ASN A 172 -5.80 -6.85 19.84
C ASN A 172 -6.96 -5.94 19.40
N SER A 173 -7.37 -5.00 20.27
CA SER A 173 -8.32 -3.94 19.93
C SER A 173 -7.85 -3.02 18.80
N LEU A 174 -6.53 -2.89 18.59
CA LEU A 174 -5.89 -2.07 17.55
C LEU A 174 -5.73 -2.81 16.21
N ALA A 175 -5.79 -4.15 16.20
CA ALA A 175 -5.75 -4.91 14.96
C ALA A 175 -6.91 -4.52 14.04
N TYR A 176 -6.57 -4.06 12.83
CA TYR A 176 -7.52 -3.56 11.84
C TYR A 176 -7.71 -4.44 10.62
N TRP A 177 -6.99 -5.54 10.55
CA TRP A 177 -7.09 -6.56 9.51
C TRP A 177 -7.72 -7.85 10.06
N ASN A 178 -8.12 -8.72 9.14
CA ASN A 178 -8.53 -10.09 9.44
C ASN A 178 -7.35 -11.02 9.21
N ASP A 179 -7.17 -12.01 10.08
CA ASP A 179 -6.19 -13.07 9.97
C ASP A 179 -6.74 -14.38 10.60
N PRO A 180 -7.10 -15.39 9.78
CA PRO A 180 -7.06 -15.37 8.33
C PRO A 180 -8.08 -14.38 7.72
N GLN A 181 -7.80 -13.94 6.49
CA GLN A 181 -8.79 -13.25 5.66
C GLN A 181 -9.96 -14.18 5.32
N GLY A 182 -11.09 -13.62 4.88
CA GLY A 182 -12.25 -14.43 4.53
C GLY A 182 -12.01 -15.29 3.30
N ASP A 183 -12.77 -16.38 3.20
CA ASP A 183 -12.68 -17.38 2.12
C ASP A 183 -12.85 -16.73 0.74
N PHE A 184 -13.67 -15.68 0.63
CA PHE A 184 -13.86 -14.94 -0.61
C PHE A 184 -12.61 -14.19 -1.04
N ASP A 185 -11.91 -13.53 -0.11
CA ASP A 185 -10.68 -12.77 -0.39
C ASP A 185 -9.51 -13.73 -0.63
N ALA A 186 -9.38 -14.77 0.20
CA ALA A 186 -8.35 -15.81 0.05
C ALA A 186 -8.50 -16.63 -1.26
N ASN A 187 -9.73 -16.75 -1.74
CA ASN A 187 -10.05 -17.36 -3.03
C ASN A 187 -10.53 -16.32 -4.03
N PHE A 188 -10.01 -15.09 -3.97
CA PHE A 188 -10.25 -14.10 -4.99
C PHE A 188 -9.69 -14.61 -6.32
N ASP A 189 -10.57 -15.30 -7.04
CA ASP A 189 -10.24 -16.05 -8.23
C ASP A 189 -10.22 -15.14 -9.46
N ARG A 190 -9.58 -15.67 -10.50
CA ARG A 190 -9.49 -15.13 -11.86
C ARG A 190 -10.83 -14.91 -12.59
N GLY A 191 -11.95 -15.01 -11.87
CA GLY A 191 -13.30 -14.75 -12.35
C GLY A 191 -13.76 -13.30 -12.18
N ALA A 192 -12.88 -12.39 -11.70
CA ALA A 192 -13.18 -10.97 -11.71
C ALA A 192 -13.61 -10.53 -13.12
N PRO A 193 -14.63 -9.66 -13.26
CA PRO A 193 -15.19 -9.30 -14.56
C PRO A 193 -14.17 -8.63 -15.49
N PHE A 194 -13.07 -8.11 -14.93
CA PHE A 194 -11.97 -7.47 -15.66
C PHE A 194 -10.79 -8.41 -15.91
N HIS A 195 -10.86 -9.66 -15.44
CA HIS A 195 -9.79 -10.61 -15.62
C HIS A 195 -9.64 -10.93 -17.10
N ALA A 196 -8.47 -10.63 -17.65
CA ALA A 196 -8.21 -10.83 -19.07
C ALA A 196 -8.29 -12.33 -19.41
N THR A 197 -9.28 -12.70 -20.23
CA THR A 197 -9.34 -14.05 -20.82
C THR A 197 -8.57 -14.05 -22.14
N GLY A 198 -7.59 -14.96 -22.29
CA GLY A 198 -6.85 -15.12 -23.54
C GLY A 198 -5.33 -15.01 -23.37
N SER A 199 -4.70 -14.16 -24.18
CA SER A 199 -3.24 -13.98 -24.21
C SER A 199 -2.70 -13.37 -22.91
N LYS A 200 -1.45 -13.71 -22.57
CA LYS A 200 -0.73 -13.12 -21.43
C LYS A 200 -0.61 -11.61 -21.63
N ARG A 201 -1.02 -10.85 -20.62
CA ARG A 201 -0.97 -9.38 -20.61
C ARG A 201 -0.15 -8.93 -19.43
N TYR A 202 0.54 -7.82 -19.63
CA TYR A 202 1.46 -7.27 -18.65
C TYR A 202 0.93 -5.93 -18.13
N LEU A 203 1.29 -5.61 -16.90
CA LEU A 203 1.07 -4.32 -16.26
C LEU A 203 2.44 -3.77 -15.90
N THR A 204 2.82 -2.67 -16.53
CA THR A 204 4.00 -1.87 -16.16
C THR A 204 3.51 -0.61 -15.47
N PHE A 205 4.36 -0.02 -14.64
CA PHE A 205 4.08 1.27 -14.01
C PHE A 205 5.38 2.04 -13.80
N GLU A 206 5.26 3.36 -13.71
CA GLU A 206 6.34 4.25 -13.31
C GLU A 206 6.14 4.62 -11.84
N PRO A 207 7.13 4.40 -10.97
CA PRO A 207 7.03 4.83 -9.58
C PRO A 207 6.85 6.34 -9.46
N ASP A 208 6.14 6.76 -8.42
CA ASP A 208 5.99 8.18 -8.09
C ASP A 208 7.37 8.78 -7.72
N SER A 209 7.60 10.06 -8.07
CA SER A 209 8.84 10.78 -7.73
C SER A 209 8.89 11.28 -6.28
N GLY A 210 7.80 11.12 -5.53
CA GLY A 210 7.72 11.45 -4.11
C GLY A 210 8.50 10.50 -3.20
N GLY A 211 8.36 10.72 -1.88
CA GLY A 211 8.95 9.84 -0.88
C GLY A 211 8.35 8.43 -0.87
N TRP A 212 9.01 7.51 -0.15
CA TRP A 212 8.62 6.10 -0.06
C TRP A 212 7.13 5.87 0.22
N ASN A 213 6.50 6.71 1.03
CA ASN A 213 5.06 6.57 1.31
C ASN A 213 4.18 6.73 0.05
N ASN A 214 4.53 7.64 -0.86
CA ASN A 214 3.79 7.81 -2.12
C ASN A 214 4.02 6.62 -3.05
N VAL A 215 5.28 6.18 -3.14
CA VAL A 215 5.69 4.98 -3.90
C VAL A 215 4.96 3.73 -3.39
N ARG A 216 4.87 3.56 -2.07
CA ARG A 216 4.14 2.46 -1.43
C ARG A 216 2.65 2.51 -1.76
N MET A 217 2.01 3.67 -1.60
CA MET A 217 0.59 3.84 -1.93
C MET A 217 0.28 3.57 -3.40
N SER A 218 1.15 4.02 -4.33
CA SER A 218 0.95 3.75 -5.76
C SER A 218 1.10 2.26 -6.05
N LEU A 219 2.10 1.58 -5.48
CA LEU A 219 2.29 0.14 -5.63
C LEU A 219 1.10 -0.68 -5.11
N GLU A 220 0.52 -0.32 -3.96
CA GLU A 220 -0.66 -1.01 -3.43
C GLU A 220 -1.85 -0.95 -4.39
N ASN A 221 -2.07 0.19 -5.03
CA ASN A 221 -3.09 0.30 -6.08
C ASN A 221 -2.76 -0.57 -7.28
N ILE A 222 -1.49 -0.65 -7.69
CA ILE A 222 -1.03 -1.51 -8.78
C ILE A 222 -1.27 -2.99 -8.47
N PHE A 223 -1.09 -3.44 -7.22
CA PHE A 223 -1.44 -4.82 -6.82
C PHE A 223 -2.93 -5.10 -6.97
N VAL A 224 -3.79 -4.14 -6.60
CA VAL A 224 -5.24 -4.26 -6.81
C VAL A 224 -5.57 -4.37 -8.29
N PHE A 225 -4.97 -3.54 -9.15
CA PHE A 225 -5.16 -3.64 -10.60
C PHE A 225 -4.64 -4.97 -11.17
N CYS A 226 -3.49 -5.43 -10.73
CA CYS A 226 -2.90 -6.71 -11.10
C CYS A 226 -3.87 -7.87 -10.81
N ALA A 227 -4.34 -7.95 -9.56
CA ALA A 227 -5.27 -8.98 -9.11
C ALA A 227 -6.63 -8.88 -9.83
N ALA A 228 -7.20 -7.68 -9.96
CA ALA A 228 -8.50 -7.48 -10.60
C ALA A 228 -8.49 -7.77 -12.10
N THR A 229 -7.37 -7.50 -12.79
CA THR A 229 -7.26 -7.66 -14.24
C THR A 229 -6.57 -8.93 -14.68
N GLY A 230 -5.96 -9.68 -13.76
CA GLY A 230 -5.25 -10.92 -14.09
C GLY A 230 -3.98 -10.73 -14.90
N ARG A 231 -3.36 -9.55 -14.84
CA ARG A 231 -2.15 -9.22 -15.58
C ARG A 231 -0.91 -9.62 -14.78
N THR A 232 0.17 -9.99 -15.47
CA THR A 232 1.48 -10.12 -14.83
C THR A 232 2.05 -8.73 -14.57
N LEU A 233 2.33 -8.40 -13.32
CA LEU A 233 2.99 -7.16 -12.93
C LEU A 233 4.48 -7.25 -13.28
N VAL A 234 4.97 -6.27 -14.03
CA VAL A 234 6.39 -6.11 -14.31
C VAL A 234 6.93 -5.07 -13.32
N LEU A 235 7.84 -5.50 -12.45
CA LEU A 235 8.50 -4.59 -11.53
C LEU A 235 9.55 -3.77 -12.27
N PRO A 236 9.62 -2.45 -12.03
CA PRO A 236 10.70 -1.63 -12.56
C PRO A 236 12.04 -2.07 -11.93
N PRO A 237 13.16 -1.73 -12.58
CA PRO A 237 14.49 -2.00 -12.00
C PRO A 237 14.65 -1.28 -10.64
N PRO A 238 15.52 -1.79 -9.76
CA PRO A 238 15.89 -1.10 -8.52
C PRO A 238 16.38 0.33 -8.80
N TYR A 239 16.05 1.26 -7.91
CA TYR A 239 16.46 2.65 -8.06
C TYR A 239 16.63 3.33 -6.69
N GLN A 240 17.33 4.45 -6.69
CA GLN A 240 17.53 5.26 -5.50
C GLN A 240 16.22 5.94 -5.08
N MET A 241 15.58 5.41 -4.04
CA MET A 241 14.36 5.99 -3.49
C MET A 241 14.67 7.19 -2.59
N TYR A 242 13.86 8.24 -2.69
CA TYR A 242 14.03 9.46 -1.89
C TYR A 242 14.04 9.16 -0.38
N LEU A 243 15.03 9.70 0.33
CA LEU A 243 15.32 9.52 1.76
C LEU A 243 15.69 8.09 2.22
N LEU A 244 15.61 7.08 1.35
CA LEU A 244 16.05 5.71 1.64
C LEU A 244 17.49 5.43 1.20
N ALA A 245 18.13 6.40 0.54
CA ALA A 245 19.53 6.31 0.13
C ALA A 245 20.56 6.45 1.27
N LYS A 246 20.09 6.59 2.52
CA LYS A 246 20.95 6.66 3.71
C LYS A 246 21.20 5.25 4.20
N GLY A 247 22.24 4.61 3.68
CA GLY A 247 22.66 3.26 4.03
C GLY A 247 23.71 2.73 3.05
N GLU A 248 24.21 1.52 3.30
CA GLU A 248 25.17 0.84 2.42
C GLU A 248 24.58 0.55 1.03
N LYS A 249 23.29 0.19 1.00
CA LYS A 249 22.54 -0.04 -0.24
C LYS A 249 21.83 1.25 -0.69
N ARG A 250 22.27 1.82 -1.81
CA ARG A 250 21.68 3.05 -2.39
C ARG A 250 20.42 2.79 -3.20
N ASP A 251 20.40 1.68 -3.93
CA ASP A 251 19.28 1.29 -4.79
C ASP A 251 18.41 0.25 -4.10
N HIS A 252 17.10 0.50 -4.08
CA HIS A 252 16.14 -0.40 -3.44
C HIS A 252 15.17 -0.94 -4.48
N GLY A 253 14.87 -2.23 -4.37
CA GLY A 253 13.83 -2.89 -5.15
C GLY A 253 12.55 -3.03 -4.32
N PHE A 254 11.42 -3.27 -4.99
CA PHE A 254 10.17 -3.53 -4.29
C PHE A 254 10.17 -4.82 -3.47
N GLY A 255 10.99 -5.80 -3.85
CA GLY A 255 11.16 -7.05 -3.10
C GLY A 255 11.84 -6.88 -1.74
N ASP A 256 12.56 -5.77 -1.52
CA ASP A 256 13.19 -5.49 -0.23
C ASP A 256 12.13 -5.16 0.86
N PHE A 257 10.93 -4.72 0.46
CA PHE A 257 9.88 -4.25 1.39
C PHE A 257 8.62 -5.11 1.40
N PHE A 258 8.34 -5.80 0.31
CA PHE A 258 7.13 -6.58 0.13
C PHE A 258 7.50 -8.05 -0.09
N PRO A 259 6.74 -9.00 0.48
CA PRO A 259 6.97 -10.43 0.30
C PRO A 259 6.45 -10.92 -1.05
N ILE A 260 6.90 -10.29 -2.14
CA ILE A 260 6.46 -10.54 -3.53
C ILE A 260 6.83 -11.95 -4.02
N ASP A 261 7.81 -12.59 -3.38
CA ASP A 261 8.26 -13.93 -3.70
C ASP A 261 7.40 -15.01 -3.04
N LYS A 262 6.49 -14.64 -2.14
CA LYS A 262 5.59 -15.61 -1.52
C LYS A 262 4.59 -16.12 -2.55
N LEU A 263 4.45 -17.45 -2.61
CA LEU A 263 3.52 -18.13 -3.52
C LEU A 263 2.07 -17.66 -3.34
N GLU A 264 1.67 -17.39 -2.09
CA GLU A 264 0.33 -16.86 -1.77
C GLU A 264 0.08 -15.50 -2.45
N PHE A 265 1.10 -14.63 -2.49
CA PHE A 265 1.02 -13.35 -3.17
C PHE A 265 0.92 -13.54 -4.69
N GLN A 266 1.81 -14.38 -5.24
CA GLN A 266 1.89 -14.63 -6.69
C GLN A 266 0.65 -15.34 -7.27
N LYS A 267 -0.12 -16.05 -6.44
CA LYS A 267 -1.42 -16.62 -6.82
C LYS A 267 -2.36 -15.55 -7.38
N HIS A 268 -2.35 -14.36 -6.77
CA HIS A 268 -3.23 -13.25 -7.13
C HIS A 268 -2.56 -12.22 -8.03
N CYS A 269 -1.27 -11.94 -7.82
CA CYS A 269 -0.51 -11.02 -8.66
C CYS A 269 0.79 -11.69 -9.14
N PRO A 270 0.79 -12.34 -10.31
CA PRO A 270 2.00 -12.88 -10.90
C PRO A 270 2.98 -11.73 -11.18
N ILE A 271 4.21 -11.86 -10.72
CA ILE A 271 5.24 -10.85 -10.86
C ILE A 271 6.35 -11.35 -11.79
N MET A 272 6.98 -10.42 -12.50
CA MET A 272 8.26 -10.62 -13.18
C MET A 272 9.11 -9.36 -13.08
N THR A 273 10.42 -9.48 -13.22
CA THR A 273 11.32 -8.31 -13.26
C THR A 273 11.30 -7.65 -14.64
N MET A 274 11.73 -6.39 -14.72
CA MET A 274 11.91 -5.71 -16.01
C MET A 274 12.94 -6.43 -16.89
N GLU A 275 13.98 -7.03 -16.29
CA GLU A 275 14.99 -7.80 -17.01
C GLU A 275 14.42 -9.06 -17.67
N GLU A 276 13.48 -9.74 -17.02
CA GLU A 276 12.78 -10.89 -17.60
C GLU A 276 11.78 -10.50 -18.70
N PHE A 277 11.36 -9.22 -18.72
CA PHE A 277 10.32 -8.75 -19.62
C PHE A 277 10.85 -8.31 -20.99
N ILE A 278 12.08 -7.79 -21.04
CA ILE A 278 12.74 -7.29 -22.26
C ILE A 278 13.45 -8.43 -23.01
#